data_AF-A0A835JTG3-F1
#
_entry.id   AF-A0A835JTG3-F1
#
_cell.length_a   1.000
_cell.length_b   1.000
_cell.length_c   1.000
_cell.angle_alpha   90.00
_cell.angle_beta   90.00
_cell.angle_gamma   90.00
#
_symmetry.space_group_name_H-M   'P 1'
#
loop_
_entity.id
_entity.type
_entity.pdbx_description
1 polymer ?
#
loop_
_entity_poly.entity_id
_entity_poly.type
_entity_poly.pdbx_seq_one_letter_code
_entity_poly.pdbx_strand_id
1 'polypeptide(L)'
;MALSLPLPVPQQQQTTTTNGEIQETDIFHQFDVVSDSSDHHYLDSNDSSRSKKTKDGGGDSFKNISSGVCKKIMQEWKILEKHLPDSIYVRVHENRIDLLRAVIIGVAGTPYHDGLYFFDIAFPPDYPARPPLVYYRSFGLRINPNLYANGRVCLSLLNTWPGRKSEKWDSSESTVLQVLVSIQALVLNEKPYYNEPGNGVLPGRAIWEKKSNAYSENVFFLSCKTMLFLLRRPPKNFEGFVAGHFREKASAILSACNAYINGQARVGYYRNDGSCSSGSSSTVDVSDKFKGLMGQLYPELLLGFMRNGASLGDFGEQSAMPIEIKTMSLKAKTVVQRKQSGFARTVFGKLKRVLGLKKKIKSGKSGVKKNGF
;
A
#
# COMPACT_ATOMS: atom_id res chain seq x y z
N MET A 1 28.84 11.28 -7.41
CA MET A 1 28.63 12.73 -7.60
C MET A 1 27.20 13.02 -7.19
N ALA A 2 27.00 13.54 -5.98
CA ALA A 2 25.68 13.88 -5.47
C ALA A 2 25.30 15.27 -6.03
N LEU A 3 24.22 15.33 -6.79
CA LEU A 3 23.64 16.58 -7.25
C LEU A 3 22.75 17.11 -6.11
N SER A 4 23.18 18.20 -5.49
CA SER A 4 22.39 18.95 -4.51
C SER A 4 21.19 19.58 -5.22
N LEU A 5 19.99 19.08 -4.93
CA LEU A 5 18.74 19.76 -5.28
C LEU A 5 18.36 20.72 -4.14
N PRO A 6 17.87 21.93 -4.45
CA PRO A 6 17.48 22.90 -3.43
C PRO A 6 16.22 22.45 -2.68
N LEU A 7 16.24 22.62 -1.35
CA LEU A 7 15.10 22.38 -0.47
C LEU A 7 13.98 23.41 -0.76
N PRO A 8 12.70 23.01 -0.75
CA PRO A 8 11.60 23.96 -0.86
C PRO A 8 11.47 24.81 0.40
N VAL A 9 11.19 26.11 0.20
CA VAL A 9 10.88 27.07 1.27
C VAL A 9 9.48 26.77 1.81
N PRO A 10 9.27 26.71 3.14
CA PRO A 10 7.93 26.50 3.70
C PRO A 10 7.03 27.68 3.36
N GLN A 11 5.89 27.42 2.70
CA GLN A 11 4.82 28.40 2.56
C GLN A 11 4.14 28.56 3.92
N GLN A 12 4.29 29.73 4.54
CA GLN A 12 3.50 30.12 5.70
C GLN A 12 2.03 30.28 5.28
N GLN A 13 1.15 29.46 5.83
CA GLN A 13 -0.29 29.67 5.73
C GLN A 13 -0.65 30.88 6.60
N GLN A 14 -1.15 31.95 5.97
CA GLN A 14 -1.64 33.15 6.66
C GLN A 14 -3.00 32.86 7.27
N THR A 15 -3.14 33.09 8.58
CA THR A 15 -4.42 33.19 9.28
C THR A 15 -4.82 34.66 9.37
N THR A 16 -6.05 34.97 8.96
CA THR A 16 -6.73 36.21 9.34
C THR A 16 -7.71 35.88 10.45
N THR A 17 -7.76 36.70 11.51
CA THR A 17 -8.89 36.71 12.43
C THR A 17 -9.01 38.06 13.12
N THR A 18 -10.18 38.66 12.99
CA THR A 18 -10.72 39.68 13.90
C THR A 18 -11.20 38.98 15.16
N ASN A 19 -10.88 39.57 16.32
CA ASN A 19 -11.30 39.21 17.69
C ASN A 19 -10.52 38.07 18.38
N GLY A 20 -9.29 38.36 18.79
CA GLY A 20 -8.95 38.45 20.23
C GLY A 20 -8.95 37.21 21.12
N GLU A 21 -9.31 36.01 20.66
CA GLU A 21 -9.14 34.76 21.40
C GLU A 21 -8.43 33.73 20.53
N ILE A 22 -7.17 33.40 20.87
CA ILE A 22 -6.44 32.32 20.23
C ILE A 22 -7.07 31.02 20.73
N GLN A 23 -8.05 30.49 20.00
CA GLN A 23 -8.36 29.07 20.08
C GLN A 23 -7.13 28.34 19.54
N GLU A 24 -6.45 27.60 20.41
CA GLU A 24 -5.41 26.66 20.02
C GLU A 24 -6.08 25.64 19.07
N THR A 25 -5.97 25.89 17.78
CA THR A 25 -6.41 24.93 16.78
C THR A 25 -5.62 23.65 17.02
N ASP A 26 -6.30 22.50 17.17
CA ASP A 26 -5.67 21.17 17.32
C ASP A 26 -4.68 20.92 16.16
N ILE A 27 -3.43 21.31 16.34
CA ILE A 27 -2.36 21.09 15.35
C ILE A 27 -1.97 19.62 15.48
N PHE A 28 -2.14 18.86 14.41
CA PHE A 28 -1.68 17.47 14.38
C PHE A 28 -0.15 17.42 14.23
N HIS A 29 0.56 17.22 15.33
CA HIS A 29 2.02 17.17 15.33
C HIS A 29 2.58 15.97 14.56
N GLN A 30 3.72 16.18 13.89
CA GLN A 30 4.41 15.12 13.14
C GLN A 30 4.88 13.97 14.03
N PHE A 31 5.41 14.29 15.21
CA PHE A 31 5.80 13.31 16.21
C PHE A 31 4.97 13.54 17.47
N ASP A 32 4.46 12.46 18.07
CA ASP A 32 3.72 12.53 19.32
C ASP A 32 3.77 11.19 20.08
N VAL A 33 3.57 11.26 21.40
CA VAL A 33 3.57 10.11 22.32
C VAL A 33 2.13 9.80 22.72
N VAL A 34 1.71 8.55 22.55
CA VAL A 34 0.31 8.13 22.78
C VAL A 34 0.22 6.87 23.64
N SER A 35 -0.87 6.72 24.37
CA SER A 35 -1.07 5.59 25.29
C SER A 35 -1.65 4.35 24.62
N ASP A 36 -2.60 4.52 23.69
CA ASP A 36 -3.39 3.43 23.10
C ASP A 36 -2.63 2.78 21.92
N SER A 37 -2.26 1.51 22.09
CA SER A 37 -1.66 0.67 21.04
C SER A 37 -2.54 -0.53 20.66
N SER A 38 -3.83 -0.52 21.01
CA SER A 38 -4.75 -1.68 20.95
C SER A 38 -4.91 -2.28 19.55
N ASP A 39 -4.76 -1.49 18.48
CA ASP A 39 -4.91 -1.94 17.09
C ASP A 39 -3.58 -2.18 16.36
N HIS A 40 -2.46 -2.15 17.09
CA HIS A 40 -1.12 -2.28 16.55
C HIS A 40 -0.82 -3.74 16.18
N HIS A 41 -0.29 -3.98 14.98
CA HIS A 41 -0.03 -5.33 14.46
C HIS A 41 0.82 -6.20 15.40
N TYR A 42 1.82 -5.59 16.06
CA TYR A 42 2.75 -6.28 16.95
C TYR A 42 2.32 -6.32 18.43
N LEU A 43 1.07 -5.97 18.75
CA LEU A 43 0.56 -6.01 20.12
C LEU A 43 0.47 -7.46 20.63
N ASP A 44 -0.22 -8.31 19.88
CA ASP A 44 -0.51 -9.72 20.19
C ASP A 44 0.51 -10.69 19.60
N SER A 45 1.55 -10.16 18.93
CA SER A 45 2.65 -10.96 18.41
C SER A 45 3.44 -11.56 19.57
N ASN A 46 2.93 -12.67 20.11
CA ASN A 46 3.68 -13.79 20.68
C ASN A 46 4.53 -14.41 19.56
N ASP A 47 5.29 -13.60 18.82
CA ASP A 47 6.27 -14.16 17.89
C ASP A 47 7.16 -15.08 18.73
N SER A 48 7.30 -16.31 18.27
CA SER A 48 8.04 -17.37 18.98
C SER A 48 9.51 -17.02 19.21
N SER A 49 9.99 -15.91 18.63
CA SER A 49 11.25 -15.24 18.94
C SER A 49 11.28 -14.50 20.29
N ARG A 50 10.12 -14.13 20.85
CA ARG A 50 9.95 -13.48 22.17
C ARG A 50 10.00 -14.46 23.35
N SER A 51 9.74 -15.75 23.10
CA SER A 51 9.61 -16.81 24.12
C SER A 51 10.70 -17.87 24.09
N LYS A 52 11.84 -17.64 23.42
CA LYS A 52 13.07 -18.31 23.88
C LYS A 52 13.48 -17.63 25.19
N LYS A 53 12.97 -18.18 26.30
CA LYS A 53 13.64 -18.07 27.61
C LYS A 53 15.11 -18.42 27.35
N THR A 54 15.97 -17.42 27.26
CA THR A 54 17.38 -17.63 27.56
C THR A 54 17.40 -18.22 28.97
N LYS A 55 18.30 -19.17 29.22
CA LYS A 55 18.46 -19.78 30.56
C LYS A 55 18.80 -18.74 31.64
N ASP A 56 19.09 -17.51 31.22
CA ASP A 56 19.33 -16.33 32.06
C ASP A 56 18.15 -15.35 31.94
N GLY A 57 17.05 -15.57 32.67
CA GLY A 57 16.08 -14.55 33.15
C GLY A 57 15.60 -13.39 32.27
N GLY A 58 15.77 -13.40 30.95
CA GLY A 58 15.69 -12.22 30.06
C GLY A 58 14.30 -11.79 29.61
N GLY A 59 13.30 -11.90 30.48
CA GLY A 59 11.92 -11.56 30.17
C GLY A 59 11.55 -10.13 30.52
N ASP A 60 12.34 -9.10 30.15
CA ASP A 60 11.94 -7.68 30.33
C ASP A 60 12.88 -6.62 29.74
N SER A 61 13.52 -6.87 28.59
CA SER A 61 14.48 -5.92 27.98
C SER A 61 13.96 -4.48 27.81
N PHE A 62 12.63 -4.31 27.70
CA PHE A 62 11.95 -3.03 27.55
C PHE A 62 11.37 -2.44 28.84
N LYS A 63 11.25 -3.21 29.93
CA LYS A 63 10.78 -2.67 31.23
C LYS A 63 11.92 -2.08 32.06
N ASN A 64 13.16 -2.51 31.82
CA ASN A 64 14.31 -1.89 32.44
C ASN A 64 14.77 -0.67 31.63
N ILE A 65 14.41 0.53 32.08
CA ILE A 65 14.77 1.82 31.45
C ILE A 65 16.30 2.00 31.36
N SER A 66 17.09 1.39 32.25
CA SER A 66 18.55 1.48 32.20
C SER A 66 19.19 0.55 31.17
N SER A 67 18.42 -0.28 30.47
CA SER A 67 18.93 -1.18 29.44
C SER A 67 19.50 -0.40 28.25
N GLY A 68 20.53 -0.95 27.59
CA GLY A 68 21.10 -0.36 26.37
C GLY A 68 20.06 -0.23 25.25
N VAL A 69 19.10 -1.17 25.20
CA VAL A 69 17.99 -1.18 24.25
C VAL A 69 17.08 0.03 24.47
N CYS A 70 16.61 0.26 25.70
CA CYS A 70 15.78 1.41 26.03
C CYS A 70 16.48 2.73 25.68
N LYS A 71 17.77 2.86 26.02
CA LYS A 71 18.57 4.05 25.67
C LYS A 71 18.64 4.27 24.16
N LYS A 72 18.83 3.21 23.37
CA LYS A 72 18.85 3.31 21.91
C LYS A 72 17.47 3.68 21.35
N ILE A 73 16.37 3.12 21.88
CA ILE A 73 15.01 3.49 21.47
C ILE A 73 14.72 4.97 21.77
N MET A 74 15.11 5.47 22.95
CA MET A 74 14.96 6.89 23.28
C MET A 74 15.79 7.80 22.35
N GLN A 75 16.94 7.31 21.85
CA GLN A 75 17.68 8.02 20.80
C GLN A 75 16.92 8.04 19.47
N GLU A 76 16.29 6.92 19.06
CA GLU A 76 15.42 6.90 17.87
C GLU A 76 14.27 7.91 17.99
N TRP A 77 13.61 7.98 19.15
CA TRP A 77 12.51 8.93 19.36
C TRP A 77 12.97 10.38 19.18
N LYS A 78 14.12 10.75 19.74
CA LYS A 78 14.71 12.08 19.56
C LYS A 78 15.07 12.38 18.10
N ILE A 79 15.56 11.39 17.36
CA ILE A 79 15.86 11.54 15.93
C ILE A 79 14.57 11.78 15.15
N LEU A 80 13.52 11.01 15.42
CA LEU A 80 12.22 11.14 14.76
C LEU A 80 11.56 12.49 15.09
N GLU A 81 11.50 12.87 16.36
CA GLU A 81 10.95 14.16 16.79
C GLU A 81 11.59 15.36 16.08
N LYS A 82 12.90 15.31 15.83
CA LYS A 82 13.66 16.45 15.29
C LYS A 82 13.80 16.45 13.76
N HIS A 83 13.77 15.29 13.11
CA HIS A 83 14.25 15.15 11.73
C HIS A 83 13.27 14.45 10.78
N LEU A 84 12.00 14.31 11.15
CA LEU A 84 10.96 13.81 10.23
C LEU A 84 10.75 14.77 9.06
N PRO A 85 10.71 14.28 7.81
CA PRO A 85 10.23 15.06 6.67
C PRO A 85 8.75 15.43 6.83
N ASP A 86 8.32 16.57 6.28
CA ASP A 86 6.94 17.12 6.33
C ASP A 86 5.82 16.13 5.95
N SER A 87 6.17 15.09 5.18
CA SER A 87 5.26 14.07 4.67
C SER A 87 5.22 12.79 5.53
N ILE A 88 5.91 12.77 6.66
CA ILE A 88 5.98 11.60 7.55
C ILE A 88 5.55 11.99 8.96
N TYR A 89 4.61 11.22 9.51
CA TYR A 89 4.08 11.41 10.87
C TYR A 89 4.25 10.12 11.64
N VAL A 90 4.57 10.22 12.92
CA VAL A 90 4.90 9.11 13.81
C VAL A 90 4.16 9.26 15.14
N ARG A 91 3.66 8.13 15.64
CA ARG A 91 3.15 7.98 17.00
C ARG A 91 3.95 6.89 17.69
N VAL A 92 4.51 7.22 18.85
CA VAL A 92 5.22 6.26 19.70
C VAL A 92 4.38 5.93 20.92
N HIS A 93 4.55 4.74 21.51
CA HIS A 93 3.68 4.28 22.58
C HIS A 93 4.36 4.30 23.96
N GLU A 94 3.84 5.08 24.90
CA GLU A 94 4.42 5.19 26.26
C GLU A 94 4.40 3.87 27.04
N ASN A 95 3.34 3.08 26.90
CA ASN A 95 3.17 1.79 27.60
C ASN A 95 3.89 0.62 26.91
N ARG A 96 4.31 0.83 25.65
CA ARG A 96 4.94 -0.16 24.80
C ARG A 96 6.00 0.54 23.96
N ILE A 97 7.08 0.96 24.61
CA ILE A 97 8.16 1.73 23.96
C ILE A 97 8.83 0.98 22.80
N ASP A 98 8.65 -0.35 22.75
CA ASP A 98 9.07 -1.20 21.64
C ASP A 98 8.22 -1.01 20.38
N LEU A 99 7.09 -0.30 20.44
CA LEU A 99 6.15 -0.09 19.35
C LEU A 99 6.10 1.37 18.90
N LEU A 100 5.95 1.57 17.60
CA LEU A 100 5.58 2.85 17.00
C LEU A 100 4.81 2.64 15.71
N ARG A 101 3.98 3.62 15.35
CA ARG A 101 3.28 3.68 14.07
C ARG A 101 3.74 4.88 13.28
N ALA A 102 4.04 4.68 12.01
CA ALA A 102 4.32 5.75 11.07
C ALA A 102 3.28 5.80 9.96
N VAL A 103 3.00 7.00 9.45
CA VAL A 103 2.30 7.22 8.19
C VAL A 103 3.16 8.05 7.26
N ILE A 104 3.24 7.62 6.00
CA ILE A 104 3.91 8.36 4.93
C ILE A 104 2.82 8.84 3.98
N ILE A 105 2.79 10.15 3.74
CA ILE A 105 1.96 10.76 2.70
C ILE A 105 2.65 10.51 1.36
N GLY A 106 1.92 9.95 0.40
CA GLY A 106 2.43 9.77 -0.95
C GLY A 106 2.64 11.12 -1.64
N VAL A 107 3.79 11.27 -2.27
CA VAL A 107 4.22 12.54 -2.86
C VAL A 107 3.73 12.71 -4.30
N ALA A 108 3.55 13.95 -4.73
CA ALA A 108 3.27 14.30 -6.12
C ALA A 108 4.35 13.75 -7.07
N GLY A 109 4.01 13.49 -8.32
CA GLY A 109 4.90 12.83 -9.28
C GLY A 109 4.86 11.30 -9.20
N THR A 110 4.09 10.71 -8.30
CA THR A 110 4.03 9.25 -8.09
C THR A 110 2.58 8.76 -8.16
N PRO A 111 2.31 7.47 -8.49
CA PRO A 111 0.96 6.91 -8.40
C PRO A 111 0.43 6.79 -6.96
N TYR A 112 1.22 7.23 -5.98
CA TYR A 112 0.89 7.21 -4.55
C TYR A 112 0.38 8.56 -4.04
N HIS A 113 0.42 9.61 -4.85
CA HIS A 113 0.15 10.99 -4.42
C HIS A 113 -1.16 11.14 -3.62
N ASP A 114 -1.10 11.94 -2.56
CA ASP A 114 -2.19 12.21 -1.61
C ASP A 114 -2.72 10.98 -0.85
N GLY A 115 -2.21 9.78 -1.10
CA GLY A 115 -2.49 8.58 -0.32
C GLY A 115 -1.78 8.60 1.03
N LEU A 116 -2.34 7.88 2.01
CA LEU A 116 -1.75 7.68 3.33
C LEU A 116 -1.34 6.22 3.50
N TYR A 117 -0.05 5.98 3.75
CA TYR A 117 0.52 4.63 3.86
C TYR A 117 1.02 4.38 5.28
N PHE A 118 0.31 3.51 6.01
CA PHE A 118 0.58 3.23 7.42
C PHE A 118 1.49 2.02 7.62
N PHE A 119 2.41 2.17 8.55
CA PHE A 119 3.38 1.16 8.94
C PHE A 119 3.37 0.99 10.47
N ASP A 120 3.06 -0.23 10.92
CA ASP A 120 3.27 -0.64 12.31
C ASP A 120 4.70 -1.13 12.43
N ILE A 121 5.44 -0.66 13.44
CA ILE A 121 6.87 -0.93 13.62
C ILE A 121 7.11 -1.43 15.03
N ALA A 122 7.97 -2.46 15.16
CA ALA A 122 8.38 -2.99 16.46
C ALA A 122 9.89 -3.18 16.55
N PHE A 123 10.48 -2.68 17.63
CA PHE A 123 11.87 -2.95 17.98
C PHE A 123 12.00 -4.38 18.53
N PRO A 124 12.98 -5.17 18.05
CA PRO A 124 13.24 -6.48 18.61
C PRO A 124 13.93 -6.38 20.00
N PRO A 125 13.87 -7.43 20.86
CA PRO A 125 14.47 -7.40 22.20
C PRO A 125 15.99 -7.17 22.24
N ASP A 126 16.68 -7.38 21.11
CA ASP A 126 18.12 -7.22 20.90
C ASP A 126 18.45 -6.00 20.01
N TYR A 127 17.53 -5.05 19.84
CA TYR A 127 17.79 -3.81 19.11
C TYR A 127 18.99 -3.04 19.72
N PRO A 128 19.94 -2.51 18.93
CA PRO A 128 19.96 -2.40 17.46
C PRO A 128 20.74 -3.53 16.75
N ALA A 129 21.03 -4.66 17.39
CA ALA A 129 21.76 -5.75 16.73
C ALA A 129 20.98 -6.33 15.52
N ARG A 130 19.65 -6.27 15.57
CA ARG A 130 18.75 -6.57 14.45
C ARG A 130 17.90 -5.35 14.07
N PRO A 131 17.49 -5.25 12.79
CA PRO A 131 16.61 -4.17 12.35
C PRO A 131 15.24 -4.25 13.03
N PRO A 132 14.48 -3.13 13.04
CA PRO A 132 13.09 -3.15 13.47
C PRO A 132 12.25 -4.05 12.54
N LEU A 133 11.18 -4.62 13.08
CA LEU A 133 10.13 -5.28 12.31
C LEU A 133 9.18 -4.21 11.77
N VAL A 134 8.82 -4.31 10.48
CA VAL A 134 7.93 -3.34 9.82
C VAL A 134 6.80 -4.08 9.11
N TYR A 135 5.56 -3.66 9.41
CA TYR A 135 4.34 -4.17 8.81
C TYR A 135 3.59 -3.05 8.11
N TYR A 136 3.39 -3.18 6.79
CA TYR A 136 2.53 -2.30 6.02
C TYR A 136 1.05 -2.69 6.23
N ARG A 137 0.21 -1.74 6.65
CA ARG A 137 -1.23 -1.94 6.79
C ARG A 137 -1.89 -1.98 5.41
N SER A 138 -1.80 -3.14 4.77
CA SER A 138 -2.07 -3.33 3.34
C SER A 138 -3.55 -3.42 2.96
N PHE A 139 -4.42 -3.74 3.92
CA PHE A 139 -5.82 -4.12 3.65
C PHE A 139 -5.97 -5.25 2.60
N GLY A 140 -4.97 -6.15 2.50
CA GLY A 140 -4.96 -7.20 1.49
C GLY A 140 -4.56 -6.73 0.08
N LEU A 141 -4.13 -5.48 -0.09
CA LEU A 141 -3.77 -4.90 -1.38
C LEU A 141 -2.25 -4.90 -1.58
N ARG A 142 -1.78 -5.37 -2.75
CA ARG A 142 -0.36 -5.27 -3.16
C ARG A 142 -0.18 -4.05 -4.06
N ILE A 143 0.29 -2.94 -3.49
CA ILE A 143 0.45 -1.65 -4.18
C ILE A 143 1.87 -1.38 -4.70
N ASN A 144 2.82 -2.25 -4.37
CA ASN A 144 4.20 -2.14 -4.81
C ASN A 144 4.84 -3.55 -4.81
N PRO A 145 5.86 -3.83 -5.64
CA PRO A 145 6.58 -5.09 -5.56
C PRO A 145 7.16 -5.38 -4.16
N ASN A 146 7.57 -4.32 -3.44
CA ASN A 146 8.12 -4.39 -2.09
C ASN A 146 7.08 -4.24 -0.96
N LEU A 147 5.81 -3.95 -1.26
CA LEU A 147 4.71 -3.84 -0.28
C LEU A 147 3.65 -4.90 -0.56
N TYR A 148 3.72 -5.99 0.20
CA TYR A 148 2.94 -7.18 -0.06
C TYR A 148 1.50 -7.06 0.47
N ALA A 149 0.59 -7.81 -0.13
CA ALA A 149 -0.80 -7.89 0.32
C ALA A 149 -0.94 -8.42 1.77
N ASN A 150 0.02 -9.20 2.26
CA ASN A 150 0.05 -9.67 3.65
C ASN A 150 0.75 -8.68 4.60
N GLY A 151 1.13 -7.50 4.14
CA GLY A 151 1.79 -6.45 4.92
C GLY A 151 3.31 -6.57 5.04
N ARG A 152 3.93 -7.59 4.43
CA ARG A 152 5.40 -7.68 4.39
C ARG A 152 6.01 -6.50 3.62
N VAL A 153 7.04 -5.90 4.20
CA VAL A 153 7.86 -4.84 3.59
C VAL A 153 9.23 -5.40 3.21
N CYS A 154 9.63 -5.21 1.95
CA CYS A 154 10.93 -5.63 1.43
C CYS A 154 11.88 -4.44 1.29
N LEU A 155 12.93 -4.41 2.11
CA LEU A 155 13.99 -3.41 2.04
C LEU A 155 15.30 -4.07 2.47
N SER A 156 16.41 -3.75 1.81
CA SER A 156 17.73 -4.29 2.19
C SER A 156 18.12 -3.89 3.60
N LEU A 157 17.77 -2.65 4.00
CA LEU A 157 17.98 -2.10 5.34
C LEU A 157 17.19 -2.86 6.43
N LEU A 158 16.11 -3.56 6.05
CA LEU A 158 15.35 -4.43 6.94
C LEU A 158 15.78 -5.91 6.86
N ASN A 159 16.83 -6.20 6.08
CA ASN A 159 17.28 -7.56 5.75
C ASN A 159 16.18 -8.44 5.11
N THR A 160 15.13 -7.83 4.55
CA THR A 160 14.01 -8.52 3.88
C THR A 160 14.14 -8.51 2.36
N TRP A 161 15.21 -7.92 1.84
CA TRP A 161 15.55 -7.85 0.42
C TRP A 161 17.06 -7.96 0.19
N PRO A 162 17.53 -8.48 -0.96
CA PRO A 162 18.95 -8.46 -1.31
C PRO A 162 19.50 -7.03 -1.39
N GLY A 163 20.76 -6.84 -1.02
CA GLY A 163 21.47 -5.57 -1.08
C GLY A 163 22.95 -5.75 -0.76
N ARG A 164 23.75 -4.75 -1.11
CA ARG A 164 25.17 -4.66 -0.77
C ARG A 164 25.34 -4.54 0.75
N LYS A 165 26.54 -4.83 1.27
CA LYS A 165 26.81 -4.73 2.71
C LYS A 165 26.48 -3.34 3.28
N SER A 166 26.77 -2.28 2.54
CA SER A 166 26.48 -0.89 2.91
C SER A 166 24.99 -0.50 2.84
N GLU A 167 24.15 -1.34 2.25
CA GLU A 167 22.70 -1.11 2.09
C GLU A 167 21.87 -1.93 3.10
N LYS A 168 22.53 -2.77 3.88
CA LYS A 168 21.93 -3.60 4.92
C LYS A 168 21.96 -2.89 6.27
N TRP A 169 21.16 -3.40 7.21
CA TRP A 169 21.14 -2.91 8.58
C TRP A 169 22.54 -2.91 9.19
N ASP A 170 22.96 -1.75 9.68
CA ASP A 170 24.15 -1.55 10.48
C ASP A 170 23.72 -1.16 11.91
N SER A 171 24.08 -2.00 12.89
CA SER A 171 23.69 -1.79 14.28
C SER A 171 24.24 -0.52 14.93
N SER A 172 25.33 0.08 14.41
CA SER A 172 25.86 1.34 14.95
C SER A 172 25.23 2.56 14.29
N GLU A 173 25.00 2.51 12.97
CA GLU A 173 24.64 3.68 12.17
C GLU A 173 23.16 3.74 11.74
N SER A 174 22.49 2.60 11.61
CA SER A 174 21.14 2.56 11.04
C SER A 174 20.09 3.06 12.02
N THR A 175 19.06 3.72 11.49
CA THR A 175 17.96 4.35 12.25
C THR A 175 16.61 4.03 11.64
N VAL A 176 15.53 4.18 12.43
CA VAL A 176 14.16 4.07 11.92
C VAL A 176 13.85 5.18 10.92
N LEU A 177 14.40 6.39 11.12
CA LEU A 177 14.24 7.49 10.17
C LEU A 177 14.76 7.11 8.77
N GLN A 178 15.93 6.47 8.68
CA GLN A 178 16.46 5.99 7.40
C GLN A 178 15.56 4.91 6.77
N VAL A 179 14.93 4.04 7.56
CA VAL A 179 13.93 3.08 7.06
C VAL A 179 12.75 3.83 6.44
N LEU A 180 12.17 4.81 7.14
CA LEU A 180 11.00 5.56 6.67
C LEU A 180 11.32 6.36 5.39
N VAL A 181 12.46 7.06 5.36
CA VAL A 181 12.91 7.82 4.19
C VAL A 181 13.23 6.88 3.01
N SER A 182 13.79 5.69 3.28
CA SER A 182 14.04 4.69 2.23
C SER A 182 12.74 4.13 1.64
N ILE A 183 11.71 3.91 2.46
CA ILE A 183 10.39 3.51 1.96
C ILE A 183 9.82 4.62 1.07
N GLN A 184 9.86 5.87 1.50
CA GLN A 184 9.37 6.99 0.69
C GLN A 184 10.12 7.10 -0.65
N ALA A 185 11.46 7.09 -0.62
CA ALA A 185 12.27 7.35 -1.80
C ALA A 185 12.39 6.16 -2.76
N LEU A 186 12.54 4.94 -2.25
CA LEU A 186 12.84 3.74 -3.05
C LEU A 186 11.59 2.92 -3.35
N VAL A 187 10.61 2.91 -2.45
CA VAL A 187 9.40 2.10 -2.59
C VAL A 187 8.28 2.91 -3.21
N LEU A 188 7.93 4.06 -2.63
CA LEU A 188 6.82 4.91 -3.08
C LEU A 188 7.23 5.86 -4.22
N ASN A 189 7.95 5.36 -5.22
CA ASN A 189 8.53 6.16 -6.30
C ASN A 189 7.61 6.32 -7.54
N GLU A 190 8.06 7.13 -8.51
CA GLU A 190 7.34 7.45 -9.76
C GLU A 190 6.98 6.21 -10.62
N LYS A 191 7.90 5.24 -10.71
CA LYS A 191 7.79 4.08 -11.61
C LYS A 191 7.96 2.76 -10.84
N PRO A 192 7.02 2.42 -9.94
CA PRO A 192 7.15 1.29 -9.02
C PRO A 192 7.18 -0.07 -9.72
N TYR A 193 6.81 -0.14 -10.99
CA TYR A 193 6.96 -1.33 -11.82
C TYR A 193 8.41 -1.85 -11.87
N TYR A 194 9.40 -0.97 -11.85
CA TYR A 194 10.81 -1.34 -11.93
C TYR A 194 11.40 -1.82 -10.59
N ASN A 195 10.64 -1.77 -9.50
CA ASN A 195 11.07 -2.33 -8.22
C ASN A 195 11.09 -3.87 -8.21
N GLU A 196 10.38 -4.51 -9.15
CA GLU A 196 10.42 -5.96 -9.32
C GLU A 196 11.69 -6.38 -10.10
N PRO A 197 12.51 -7.33 -9.58
CA PRO A 197 13.73 -7.77 -10.25
C PRO A 197 13.48 -8.26 -11.68
N GLY A 198 14.35 -7.87 -12.60
CA GLY A 198 14.30 -8.31 -14.01
C GLY A 198 13.46 -7.44 -14.93
N ASN A 199 12.64 -6.53 -14.40
CA ASN A 199 11.92 -5.56 -15.23
C ASN A 199 12.89 -4.52 -15.83
N GLY A 200 12.78 -4.26 -17.13
CA GLY A 200 13.61 -3.26 -17.83
C GLY A 200 15.02 -3.73 -18.22
N VAL A 201 15.34 -5.02 -18.04
CA VAL A 201 16.67 -5.58 -18.37
C VAL A 201 16.85 -5.88 -19.87
N LEU A 202 15.76 -6.19 -20.60
CA LEU A 202 15.83 -6.50 -22.03
C LEU A 202 15.55 -5.27 -22.92
N PRO A 203 16.04 -5.25 -24.18
CA PRO A 203 15.70 -4.23 -25.16
C PRO A 203 14.18 -4.11 -25.36
N GLY A 204 13.69 -2.89 -25.61
CA GLY A 204 12.24 -2.62 -25.82
C GLY A 204 11.68 -1.55 -24.87
N ARG A 205 12.33 -0.40 -24.77
CA ARG A 205 11.96 0.71 -23.86
C ARG A 205 10.47 1.06 -23.90
N ALA A 206 9.86 1.10 -25.10
CA ALA A 206 8.44 1.42 -25.25
C ALA A 206 7.50 0.38 -24.61
N ILE A 207 7.83 -0.92 -24.70
CA ILE A 207 7.03 -2.00 -24.08
C ILE A 207 7.10 -1.88 -22.55
N TRP A 208 8.29 -1.61 -22.01
CA TRP A 208 8.47 -1.45 -20.57
C TRP A 208 7.77 -0.20 -20.04
N GLU A 209 7.82 0.90 -20.78
CA GLU A 209 7.11 2.12 -20.39
C GLU A 209 5.59 1.89 -20.39
N LYS A 210 5.05 1.19 -21.40
CA LYS A 210 3.61 0.84 -21.42
C LYS A 210 3.22 -0.04 -20.23
N LYS A 211 4.04 -1.04 -19.87
CA LYS A 211 3.82 -1.88 -18.69
C LYS A 211 3.92 -1.08 -17.39
N SER A 212 4.88 -0.16 -17.32
CA SER A 212 5.06 0.74 -16.18
C SER A 212 3.84 1.65 -16.00
N ASN A 213 3.32 2.24 -17.08
CA ASN A 213 2.10 3.06 -17.06
C ASN A 213 0.89 2.27 -16.56
N ALA A 214 0.65 1.08 -17.12
CA ALA A 214 -0.44 0.22 -16.69
C ALA A 214 -0.30 -0.23 -15.23
N TYR A 215 0.94 -0.40 -14.74
CA TYR A 215 1.19 -0.67 -13.34
C TYR A 215 0.86 0.55 -12.46
N SER A 216 1.30 1.75 -12.85
CA SER A 216 0.98 3.00 -12.14
C SER A 216 -0.53 3.26 -12.08
N GLU A 217 -1.27 3.02 -13.17
CA GLU A 217 -2.74 3.04 -13.19
C GLU A 217 -3.34 2.11 -12.13
N ASN A 218 -2.89 0.86 -12.09
CA ASN A 218 -3.37 -0.10 -11.10
C ASN A 218 -3.00 0.30 -9.67
N VAL A 219 -1.79 0.83 -9.44
CA VAL A 219 -1.37 1.33 -8.13
C VAL A 219 -2.26 2.48 -7.67
N PHE A 220 -2.51 3.47 -8.53
CA PHE A 220 -3.36 4.61 -8.18
C PHE A 220 -4.80 4.19 -7.84
N PHE A 221 -5.37 3.25 -8.61
CA PHE A 221 -6.66 2.64 -8.27
C PHE A 221 -6.64 1.99 -6.88
N LEU A 222 -5.60 1.22 -6.55
CA LEU A 222 -5.48 0.59 -5.23
C LEU A 222 -5.22 1.60 -4.10
N SER A 223 -4.49 2.68 -4.37
CA SER A 223 -4.31 3.82 -3.45
C SER A 223 -5.67 4.44 -3.14
N CYS A 224 -6.50 4.70 -4.15
CA CYS A 224 -7.88 5.17 -3.99
C CYS A 224 -8.74 4.22 -3.13
N LYS A 225 -8.65 2.90 -3.34
CA LYS A 225 -9.34 1.93 -2.48
C LYS A 225 -8.85 2.00 -1.03
N THR A 226 -7.55 2.21 -0.84
CA THR A 226 -6.94 2.36 0.49
C THR A 226 -7.48 3.60 1.21
N MET A 227 -7.65 4.72 0.51
CA MET A 227 -8.28 5.93 1.06
C MET A 227 -9.69 5.62 1.62
N LEU A 228 -10.51 4.88 0.88
CA LEU A 228 -11.84 4.46 1.35
C LEU A 228 -11.79 3.53 2.58
N PHE A 229 -10.80 2.65 2.67
CA PHE A 229 -10.63 1.81 3.85
C PHE A 229 -10.21 2.63 5.07
N LEU A 230 -9.32 3.60 4.89
CA LEU A 230 -8.89 4.51 5.94
C LEU A 230 -10.00 5.44 6.42
N LEU A 231 -10.84 5.96 5.53
CA LEU A 231 -12.02 6.75 5.91
C LEU A 231 -13.03 5.95 6.73
N ARG A 232 -13.13 4.64 6.49
CA ARG A 232 -14.05 3.76 7.23
C ARG A 232 -13.47 3.28 8.56
N ARG A 233 -12.17 2.99 8.59
CA ARG A 233 -11.46 2.42 9.75
C ARG A 233 -10.06 3.03 9.87
N PRO A 234 -9.95 4.30 10.28
CA PRO A 234 -8.67 4.94 10.49
C PRO A 234 -7.88 4.22 11.60
N PRO A 235 -6.54 4.11 11.49
CA PRO A 235 -5.73 3.56 12.57
C PRO A 235 -5.84 4.43 13.83
N LYS A 236 -5.78 3.80 15.01
CA LYS A 236 -5.79 4.49 16.30
C LYS A 236 -4.71 5.58 16.36
N ASN A 237 -5.08 6.71 16.96
CA ASN A 237 -4.28 7.93 17.13
C ASN A 237 -4.02 8.73 15.84
N PHE A 238 -4.71 8.38 14.76
CA PHE A 238 -4.63 9.04 13.46
C PHE A 238 -6.02 9.37 12.88
N GLU A 239 -7.09 9.19 13.65
CA GLU A 239 -8.47 9.42 13.21
C GLU A 239 -8.67 10.86 12.71
N GLY A 240 -8.25 11.83 13.53
CA GLY A 240 -8.30 13.25 13.18
C GLY A 240 -7.42 13.58 11.97
N PHE A 241 -6.21 13.01 11.89
CA PHE A 241 -5.29 13.24 10.77
C PHE A 241 -5.82 12.68 9.45
N VAL A 242 -6.32 11.45 9.44
CA VAL A 242 -6.91 10.82 8.25
C VAL A 242 -8.12 11.63 7.79
N ALA A 243 -9.00 12.02 8.72
CA ALA A 243 -10.17 12.81 8.40
C ALA A 243 -9.80 14.22 7.89
N GLY A 244 -8.84 14.90 8.53
CA GLY A 244 -8.35 16.22 8.12
C GLY A 244 -7.69 16.18 6.74
N HIS A 245 -6.72 15.29 6.55
CA HIS A 245 -5.99 15.14 5.29
C HIS A 245 -6.93 14.87 4.12
N PHE A 246 -7.82 13.88 4.23
CA PHE A 246 -8.74 13.58 3.12
C PHE A 246 -9.82 14.64 2.92
N ARG A 247 -10.17 15.42 3.95
CA ARG A 247 -11.09 16.56 3.78
C ARG A 247 -10.45 17.68 2.97
N GLU A 248 -9.18 17.98 3.26
CA GLU A 248 -8.39 18.99 2.55
C GLU A 248 -8.07 18.55 1.12
N LYS A 249 -7.62 17.30 0.93
CA LYS A 249 -7.16 16.80 -0.38
C LYS A 249 -8.28 16.28 -1.29
N ALA A 250 -9.51 16.15 -0.81
CA ALA A 250 -10.62 15.53 -1.57
C ALA A 250 -10.80 16.13 -2.97
N SER A 251 -10.84 17.47 -3.09
CA SER A 251 -11.01 18.13 -4.38
C SER A 251 -9.85 17.81 -5.32
N ALA A 252 -8.61 17.88 -4.84
CA ALA A 252 -7.42 17.59 -5.65
C ALA A 252 -7.40 16.12 -6.13
N ILE A 253 -7.74 15.19 -5.24
CA ILE A 253 -7.82 13.76 -5.55
C ILE A 253 -8.89 13.49 -6.60
N LEU A 254 -10.09 14.05 -6.45
CA LEU A 254 -11.19 13.88 -7.41
C LEU A 254 -10.87 14.50 -8.77
N SER A 255 -10.24 15.68 -8.79
CA SER A 255 -9.75 16.28 -10.03
C SER A 255 -8.69 15.42 -10.72
N ALA A 256 -7.74 14.87 -9.96
CA ALA A 256 -6.73 13.97 -10.48
C ALA A 256 -7.35 12.69 -11.07
N CYS A 257 -8.32 12.09 -10.37
CA CYS A 257 -9.08 10.95 -10.88
C CYS A 257 -9.72 11.26 -12.24
N ASN A 258 -10.43 12.39 -12.35
CA ASN A 258 -11.06 12.80 -13.60
C ASN A 258 -10.03 13.05 -14.71
N ALA A 259 -8.93 13.71 -14.40
CA ALA A 259 -7.86 13.96 -15.37
C ALA A 259 -7.22 12.67 -15.89
N TYR A 260 -7.01 11.69 -15.02
CA TYR A 260 -6.45 10.40 -15.41
C TYR A 260 -7.44 9.54 -16.19
N ILE A 261 -8.72 9.50 -15.80
CA ILE A 261 -9.75 8.73 -16.53
C ILE A 261 -9.91 9.25 -17.96
N ASN A 262 -9.87 10.58 -18.13
CA ASN A 262 -10.07 11.25 -19.42
C ASN A 262 -8.79 11.39 -20.24
N GLY A 263 -7.65 10.88 -19.76
CA GLY A 263 -6.37 10.96 -20.48
C GLY A 263 -5.82 12.39 -20.62
N GLN A 264 -6.23 13.31 -19.74
CA GLN A 264 -5.71 14.67 -19.66
C GLN A 264 -4.31 14.71 -19.01
N ALA A 265 -4.03 13.75 -18.13
CA ALA A 265 -2.72 13.59 -17.51
C ALA A 265 -2.39 12.11 -17.34
N ARG A 266 -1.08 11.79 -17.31
CA ARG A 266 -0.60 10.49 -16.85
C ARG A 266 -0.71 10.44 -15.33
N VAL A 267 -1.07 9.26 -14.79
CA VAL A 267 -1.09 9.00 -13.35
C VAL A 267 0.23 9.44 -12.69
N GLY A 268 0.12 10.29 -11.66
CA GLY A 268 1.22 10.90 -10.93
C GLY A 268 1.56 12.33 -11.37
N TYR A 269 1.08 12.80 -12.53
CA TYR A 269 1.45 14.08 -13.12
C TYR A 269 0.32 15.10 -13.23
N TYR A 270 -0.79 14.90 -12.52
CA TYR A 270 -1.81 15.92 -12.41
C TYR A 270 -1.33 17.09 -11.55
N ARG A 271 -1.62 18.32 -11.98
CA ARG A 271 -1.38 19.55 -11.22
C ARG A 271 -2.68 20.33 -11.08
N ASN A 272 -2.97 20.80 -9.87
CA ASN A 272 -4.18 21.59 -9.57
C ASN A 272 -4.22 22.97 -10.28
N ASP A 273 -3.11 23.42 -10.86
CA ASP A 273 -3.04 24.69 -11.62
C ASP A 273 -3.61 24.57 -13.05
N GLY A 274 -4.16 23.40 -13.42
CA GLY A 274 -4.66 23.13 -14.76
C GLY A 274 -3.56 22.97 -15.81
N SER A 275 -2.28 23.03 -15.43
CA SER A 275 -1.16 22.81 -16.34
C SER A 275 -0.75 21.33 -16.34
N CYS A 276 -0.82 20.70 -17.51
CA CYS A 276 -0.25 19.38 -17.74
C CYS A 276 1.25 19.54 -17.99
N SER A 277 2.12 18.82 -17.25
CA SER A 277 3.59 18.87 -17.42
C SER A 277 4.11 18.20 -18.71
N SER A 278 3.31 18.17 -19.76
CA SER A 278 3.73 17.74 -21.08
C SER A 278 3.03 18.61 -22.10
N GLY A 279 3.79 19.53 -22.71
CA GLY A 279 3.35 20.40 -23.81
C GLY A 279 3.05 19.66 -25.12
N SER A 280 2.50 18.44 -25.03
CA SER A 280 2.04 17.67 -26.17
C SER A 280 0.52 17.72 -26.20
N SER A 281 -0.05 18.29 -27.25
CA SER A 281 -1.49 18.33 -27.54
C SER A 281 -2.14 16.94 -27.70
N SER A 282 -1.40 15.85 -27.48
CA SER A 282 -1.87 14.46 -27.56
C SER A 282 -2.45 13.99 -26.23
N THR A 283 -3.71 13.56 -26.23
CA THR A 283 -4.32 12.83 -25.11
C THR A 283 -3.46 11.61 -24.71
N VAL A 284 -3.27 11.39 -23.41
CA VAL A 284 -2.54 10.25 -22.87
C VAL A 284 -3.33 8.96 -23.15
N ASP A 285 -2.67 7.91 -23.62
CA ASP A 285 -3.27 6.58 -23.74
C ASP A 285 -3.51 6.00 -22.34
N VAL A 286 -4.78 5.72 -22.03
CA VAL A 286 -5.25 5.24 -20.73
C VAL A 286 -5.99 3.93 -20.94
N SER A 287 -5.65 2.90 -20.15
CA SER A 287 -6.23 1.58 -20.37
C SER A 287 -7.73 1.53 -20.08
N ASP A 288 -8.50 0.82 -20.91
CA ASP A 288 -9.94 0.61 -20.70
C ASP A 288 -10.23 -0.08 -19.36
N LYS A 289 -9.31 -0.97 -18.93
CA LYS A 289 -9.37 -1.59 -17.60
C LYS A 289 -9.35 -0.53 -16.50
N PHE A 290 -8.43 0.42 -16.57
CA PHE A 290 -8.33 1.48 -15.57
C PHE A 290 -9.57 2.38 -15.58
N LYS A 291 -10.06 2.79 -16.75
CA LYS A 291 -11.30 3.57 -16.88
C LYS A 291 -12.50 2.85 -16.25
N GLY A 292 -12.67 1.56 -16.54
CA GLY A 292 -13.75 0.75 -15.98
C GLY A 292 -13.67 0.58 -14.47
N LEU A 293 -12.45 0.38 -13.92
CA LEU A 293 -12.23 0.27 -12.48
C LEU A 293 -12.48 1.59 -11.75
N MET A 294 -11.94 2.70 -12.29
CA MET A 294 -12.12 4.02 -11.70
C MET A 294 -13.55 4.53 -11.84
N GLY A 295 -14.26 4.23 -12.93
CA GLY A 295 -15.67 4.59 -13.10
C GLY A 295 -16.58 3.98 -12.03
N GLN A 296 -16.22 2.81 -11.50
CA GLN A 296 -16.93 2.19 -10.36
C GLN A 296 -16.50 2.79 -9.02
N LEU A 297 -15.20 3.09 -8.86
CA LEU A 297 -14.63 3.56 -7.60
C LEU A 297 -14.89 5.06 -7.33
N TYR A 298 -14.98 5.87 -8.38
CA TYR A 298 -15.09 7.32 -8.28
C TYR A 298 -16.34 7.78 -7.50
N PRO A 299 -17.55 7.24 -7.75
CA PRO A 299 -18.72 7.59 -6.94
C PRO A 299 -18.56 7.20 -5.46
N GLU A 300 -17.92 6.07 -5.17
CA GLU A 300 -17.63 5.68 -3.79
C GLU A 300 -16.66 6.65 -3.10
N LEU A 301 -15.63 7.09 -3.80
CA LEU A 301 -14.68 8.11 -3.32
C LEU A 301 -15.37 9.44 -3.03
N LEU A 302 -16.16 9.93 -3.99
CA LEU A 302 -16.93 11.17 -3.85
C LEU A 302 -17.81 11.12 -2.60
N LEU A 303 -18.62 10.06 -2.46
CA LEU A 303 -19.48 9.87 -1.29
C LEU A 303 -18.67 9.71 0.01
N GLY A 304 -17.52 9.03 -0.04
CA GLY A 304 -16.61 8.88 1.09
C GLY A 304 -16.08 10.22 1.57
N PHE A 305 -15.62 11.08 0.66
CA PHE A 305 -15.11 12.41 0.98
C PHE A 305 -16.21 13.36 1.46
N MET A 306 -17.41 13.33 0.84
CA MET A 306 -18.56 14.10 1.32
C MET A 306 -18.95 13.72 2.75
N ARG A 307 -19.00 12.42 3.06
CA ARG A 307 -19.27 11.92 4.43
C ARG A 307 -18.19 12.32 5.42
N ASN A 308 -16.96 12.50 4.96
CA ASN A 308 -15.84 13.01 5.75
C ASN A 308 -15.83 14.55 5.88
N GLY A 309 -16.86 15.24 5.37
CA GLY A 309 -17.05 16.68 5.50
C GLY A 309 -16.24 17.52 4.50
N ALA A 310 -15.81 16.94 3.38
CA ALA A 310 -15.15 17.71 2.32
C ALA A 310 -16.15 18.65 1.63
N SER A 311 -15.78 19.93 1.47
CA SER A 311 -16.56 20.87 0.66
C SER A 311 -16.18 20.69 -0.80
N LEU A 312 -17.10 20.13 -1.59
CA LEU A 312 -16.81 19.69 -2.96
C LEU A 312 -17.59 20.44 -4.03
N GLY A 313 -18.28 21.54 -3.71
CA GLY A 313 -18.97 22.41 -4.68
C GLY A 313 -19.64 21.64 -5.83
N ASP A 314 -19.26 21.99 -7.07
CA ASP A 314 -19.80 21.47 -8.33
C ASP A 314 -19.55 19.96 -8.60
N PHE A 315 -18.68 19.28 -7.82
CA PHE A 315 -18.54 17.83 -7.94
C PHE A 315 -19.83 17.09 -7.55
N GLY A 316 -20.67 17.71 -6.71
CA GLY A 316 -21.98 17.17 -6.32
C GLY A 316 -22.98 17.08 -7.49
N GLU A 317 -22.83 17.92 -8.51
CA GLU A 317 -23.72 17.93 -9.69
C GLU A 317 -23.20 17.02 -10.82
N GLN A 318 -21.89 16.74 -10.86
CA GLN A 318 -21.27 15.83 -11.84
C GLN A 318 -21.45 14.33 -11.52
N SER A 319 -22.28 13.99 -10.51
CA SER A 319 -22.73 12.62 -10.23
C SER A 319 -23.43 11.95 -11.43
N ALA A 320 -23.79 12.71 -12.47
CA ALA A 320 -24.27 12.20 -13.74
C ALA A 320 -23.14 12.20 -14.79
N MET A 321 -22.08 11.43 -14.58
CA MET A 321 -21.22 11.03 -15.70
C MET A 321 -22.07 10.16 -16.64
N PRO A 322 -22.34 10.56 -17.89
CA PRO A 322 -22.87 9.63 -18.87
C PRO A 322 -21.74 8.65 -19.15
N ILE A 323 -21.82 7.46 -18.58
CA ILE A 323 -21.10 6.34 -19.17
C ILE A 323 -21.80 6.12 -20.51
N GLU A 324 -21.25 6.69 -21.59
CA GLU A 324 -21.53 6.17 -22.93
C GLU A 324 -20.97 4.75 -22.97
N ILE A 325 -21.74 3.81 -22.42
CA ILE A 325 -21.59 2.41 -22.71
C ILE A 325 -21.97 2.31 -24.19
N LYS A 326 -20.99 2.40 -25.08
CA LYS A 326 -21.14 1.83 -26.42
C LYS A 326 -21.37 0.34 -26.21
N THR A 327 -22.63 -0.04 -26.06
CA THR A 327 -23.09 -1.42 -26.20
C THR A 327 -22.56 -1.92 -27.52
N MET A 328 -21.50 -2.73 -27.48
CA MET A 328 -21.20 -3.62 -28.59
C MET A 328 -22.38 -4.60 -28.67
N SER A 329 -23.33 -4.25 -29.54
CA SER A 329 -24.38 -5.12 -30.01
C SER A 329 -23.72 -6.38 -30.57
N LEU A 330 -23.70 -7.45 -29.77
CA LEU A 330 -23.55 -8.80 -30.29
C LEU A 330 -24.79 -9.05 -31.14
N LYS A 331 -24.68 -8.79 -32.44
CA LYS A 331 -25.62 -9.33 -33.42
C LYS A 331 -25.63 -10.84 -33.23
N ALA A 332 -26.72 -11.34 -32.65
CA ALA A 332 -27.04 -12.75 -32.62
C ALA A 332 -27.03 -13.25 -34.07
N LYS A 333 -25.97 -13.97 -34.45
CA LYS A 333 -26.03 -14.84 -35.62
C LYS A 333 -26.79 -16.09 -35.18
N THR A 334 -28.02 -16.18 -35.64
CA THR A 334 -28.85 -17.38 -35.62
C THR A 334 -28.05 -18.55 -36.17
N VAL A 335 -27.59 -19.44 -35.29
CA VAL A 335 -27.00 -20.72 -35.69
C VAL A 335 -28.16 -21.67 -35.99
N VAL A 336 -28.39 -21.85 -37.28
CA VAL A 336 -29.21 -22.91 -37.86
C VAL A 336 -28.68 -24.26 -37.33
N GLN A 337 -29.54 -25.02 -36.65
CA GLN A 337 -29.28 -26.42 -36.33
C GLN A 337 -29.05 -27.20 -37.62
N ARG A 338 -27.83 -27.69 -37.83
CA ARG A 338 -27.54 -28.76 -38.79
C ARG A 338 -27.08 -29.99 -38.01
N LYS A 339 -27.93 -31.03 -38.03
CA LYS A 339 -27.62 -32.39 -37.55
C LYS A 339 -26.33 -32.88 -38.20
N GLN A 340 -25.36 -33.31 -37.39
CA GLN A 340 -24.38 -34.31 -37.82
C GLN A 340 -24.25 -35.41 -36.76
N SER A 341 -24.60 -36.61 -37.21
CA SER A 341 -24.41 -37.89 -36.57
C SER A 341 -22.95 -38.35 -36.68
N GLY A 342 -22.42 -38.86 -35.56
CA GLY A 342 -21.49 -39.99 -35.49
C GLY A 342 -20.15 -39.91 -36.21
N PHE A 343 -19.07 -39.65 -35.48
CA PHE A 343 -17.82 -40.45 -35.53
C PHE A 343 -16.83 -39.97 -34.45
N ALA A 344 -16.82 -40.63 -33.29
CA ALA A 344 -15.77 -40.44 -32.28
C ALA A 344 -15.47 -41.79 -31.60
N ARG A 345 -14.90 -42.71 -32.38
CA ARG A 345 -14.16 -43.87 -31.89
C ARG A 345 -12.81 -43.88 -32.57
N THR A 346 -11.77 -44.27 -31.83
CA THR A 346 -10.35 -44.32 -32.24
C THR A 346 -9.73 -42.92 -32.20
N VAL A 347 -8.97 -42.52 -31.19
CA VAL A 347 -7.52 -42.75 -31.09
C VAL A 347 -7.00 -42.80 -29.63
N PHE A 348 -7.84 -42.73 -28.60
CA PHE A 348 -7.41 -42.86 -27.19
C PHE A 348 -7.17 -44.31 -26.72
N GLY A 349 -6.75 -45.19 -27.64
CA GLY A 349 -6.48 -46.62 -27.41
C GLY A 349 -5.00 -47.02 -27.41
N LYS A 350 -4.06 -46.09 -27.63
CA LYS A 350 -2.63 -46.41 -27.79
C LYS A 350 -1.67 -45.83 -26.75
N LEU A 351 -2.12 -45.02 -25.79
CA LEU A 351 -1.23 -44.37 -24.80
C LEU A 351 -1.36 -44.91 -23.37
N LYS A 352 -1.77 -46.18 -23.20
CA LYS A 352 -1.86 -46.84 -21.88
C LYS A 352 -1.10 -48.16 -21.77
N ARG A 353 -0.30 -48.49 -22.79
CA ARG A 353 0.52 -49.72 -22.84
C ARG A 353 2.01 -49.51 -22.56
N VAL A 354 2.45 -48.27 -22.27
CA VAL A 354 3.88 -47.90 -22.15
C VAL A 354 4.35 -47.58 -20.73
N LEU A 355 3.48 -47.36 -19.75
CA LEU A 355 3.92 -47.01 -18.39
C LEU A 355 3.21 -47.87 -17.35
N GLY A 356 3.80 -49.04 -17.08
CA GLY A 356 3.35 -49.99 -16.09
C GLY A 356 3.43 -49.46 -14.67
N LEU A 357 2.27 -49.15 -14.08
CA LEU A 357 2.11 -48.87 -12.65
C LEU A 357 0.82 -49.55 -12.16
N LYS A 358 0.97 -50.70 -11.50
CA LYS A 358 -0.10 -51.40 -10.78
C LYS A 358 -0.59 -50.55 -9.61
N LYS A 359 -1.91 -50.40 -9.43
CA LYS A 359 -2.51 -49.92 -8.16
C LYS A 359 -3.44 -50.97 -7.56
N LYS A 360 -3.22 -51.19 -6.25
CA LYS A 360 -3.89 -52.07 -5.31
C LYS A 360 -5.42 -51.95 -5.34
N ILE A 361 -6.09 -53.10 -5.33
CA ILE A 361 -7.52 -53.26 -5.06
C ILE A 361 -7.70 -53.30 -3.53
N LYS A 362 -8.56 -52.43 -2.98
CA LYS A 362 -9.24 -52.66 -1.69
C LYS A 362 -10.65 -53.16 -2.02
N SER A 363 -10.94 -54.41 -1.65
CA SER A 363 -12.25 -55.02 -1.73
C SER A 363 -13.09 -54.61 -0.52
N GLY A 364 -14.35 -54.26 -0.78
CA GLY A 364 -15.38 -54.11 0.23
C GLY A 364 -16.71 -54.47 -0.39
N LYS A 365 -17.26 -55.61 0.05
CA LYS A 365 -18.71 -55.88 0.22
C LYS A 365 -18.89 -57.36 0.59
N SER A 366 -19.49 -57.59 1.75
CA SER A 366 -20.22 -58.82 2.06
C SER A 366 -21.52 -58.39 2.72
N GLY A 367 -22.62 -58.92 2.21
CA GLY A 367 -23.95 -58.77 2.77
C GLY A 367 -24.58 -60.14 3.00
N VAL A 368 -25.37 -60.19 4.07
CA VAL A 368 -26.59 -61.00 4.26
C VAL A 368 -26.45 -62.45 4.74
N LYS A 369 -26.74 -62.59 6.05
CA LYS A 369 -27.66 -63.51 6.78
C LYS A 369 -27.75 -65.01 6.45
N LYS A 370 -27.67 -65.80 7.54
CA LYS A 370 -28.65 -66.78 8.11
C LYS A 370 -27.99 -68.11 8.51
N ASN A 371 -28.23 -68.51 9.76
CA ASN A 371 -28.71 -69.81 10.28
C ASN A 371 -28.56 -69.70 11.83
N GLY A 372 -29.47 -70.15 12.69
CA GLY A 372 -30.47 -71.20 12.56
C GLY A 372 -30.04 -72.36 13.45
N PHE A 373 -30.57 -72.36 14.69
CA PHE A 373 -30.43 -73.33 15.79
C PHE A 373 -29.06 -73.52 16.46
#